data_AF-A0A4P9Z7L0-F1
#
_entry.id   AF-A0A4P9Z7L0-F1
#
_cell.length_a   1.000
_cell.length_b   1.000
_cell.length_c   1.000
_cell.angle_alpha   90.00
_cell.angle_beta   90.00
_cell.angle_gamma   90.00
#
_symmetry.space_group_name_H-M   'P 1'
#
loop_
_entity.id
_entity.type
_entity.pdbx_description
1 polymer ?
#
loop_
_entity_poly.entity_id
_entity_poly.type
_entity_poly.pdbx_seq_one_letter_code
_entity_poly.pdbx_strand_id
1 'polypeptide(L)'
;KYATVVYVCDTPLKLKWTATCITQGDCILLLADADDDECATYVGDYERLLLKLKTTARTDLCLIHPDKLVLPGLTSIWLRNRIWVQDHQHITMDVRARKVSRAKKKNMILDLALKFASKANPSIKFQFEQAKARALQLLAKLDTRVATVPGAPAAHKNDFMRLARILSNEAVGLVLGGGGLRGISHVGVVTALEKHSIPVDIIGGTSIGLFVGGLYAKENNIVSIYGMTKKFSRRVGSIWRNIFDLTYPVTLYITGYEFNRGIWKVFGYHEIEDFWIKYFCNSTNITNSTMEIHERGYAWRFIRASMSLAGLLPPIAFNGSMLLDGGYLDNLPVMEMKNRGAKYVIAVDVGS
;
A
#
# COMPACT_ATOMS: atom_id res chain seq x y z
N LYS A 1 7.92 -17.05 32.85
CA LYS A 1 6.86 -17.58 31.93
C LYS A 1 7.02 -16.84 30.61
N TYR A 2 7.09 -17.54 29.48
CA TYR A 2 7.18 -16.90 28.16
C TYR A 2 5.88 -16.14 27.86
N ALA A 3 5.97 -14.91 27.35
CA ALA A 3 4.81 -14.09 26.98
C ALA A 3 4.21 -14.50 25.63
N THR A 4 5.02 -15.08 24.75
CA THR A 4 4.62 -15.54 23.42
C THR A 4 5.32 -16.86 23.13
N VAL A 5 4.57 -17.82 22.58
CA VAL A 5 5.09 -19.12 22.13
C VAL A 5 4.76 -19.23 20.64
N VAL A 6 5.77 -19.53 19.82
CA VAL A 6 5.60 -19.69 18.38
C VAL A 6 5.63 -21.17 18.05
N TYR A 7 4.52 -21.67 17.51
CA TYR A 7 4.45 -23.01 16.96
C TYR A 7 4.82 -22.98 15.48
N VAL A 8 5.74 -23.85 15.07
CA VAL A 8 6.06 -24.06 13.66
C VAL A 8 5.36 -25.34 13.22
N CYS A 9 4.51 -25.21 12.20
CA CYS A 9 3.83 -26.35 11.60
C CYS A 9 4.81 -27.15 10.74
N ASP A 10 4.74 -28.48 10.83
CA ASP A 10 5.58 -29.35 10.01
C ASP A 10 4.97 -29.55 8.62
N THR A 11 5.86 -29.69 7.63
CA THR A 11 5.56 -30.21 6.30
C THR A 11 5.98 -31.69 6.28
N PRO A 12 5.07 -32.69 6.10
CA PRO A 12 3.74 -32.64 5.48
C PRO A 12 2.51 -32.59 6.44
N LEU A 13 1.38 -32.13 5.89
CA LEU A 13 0.08 -31.86 6.54
C LEU A 13 -0.58 -32.97 7.39
N LYS A 14 -0.13 -34.22 7.27
CA LYS A 14 -0.78 -35.37 7.96
C LYS A 14 -0.29 -35.56 9.40
N LEU A 15 0.67 -34.76 9.85
CA LEU A 15 1.25 -34.90 11.17
C LEU A 15 0.29 -34.38 12.25
N LYS A 16 0.16 -35.15 13.35
CA LYS A 16 -0.64 -34.75 14.53
C LYS A 16 -0.17 -33.42 15.12
N TRP A 17 1.11 -33.09 14.96
CA TRP A 17 1.69 -31.84 15.44
C TRP A 17 1.03 -30.61 14.79
N THR A 18 0.93 -30.56 13.45
CA THR A 18 0.28 -29.44 12.74
C THR A 18 -1.16 -29.23 13.18
N ALA A 19 -1.93 -30.30 13.41
CA ALA A 19 -3.28 -30.20 13.97
C ALA A 19 -3.25 -29.62 15.40
N THR A 20 -2.26 -30.00 16.22
CA THR A 20 -2.08 -29.47 17.58
C THR A 20 -1.72 -27.99 17.57
N CYS A 21 -0.83 -27.56 16.67
CA CYS A 21 -0.47 -26.15 16.49
C CYS A 21 -1.71 -25.30 16.16
N ILE A 22 -2.58 -25.82 15.28
CA ILE A 22 -3.78 -25.12 14.83
C ILE A 22 -4.84 -25.07 15.93
N THR A 23 -5.02 -26.15 16.70
CA THR A 23 -6.02 -26.17 17.79
C THR A 23 -5.60 -25.39 19.02
N GLN A 24 -4.30 -25.29 19.32
CA GLN A 24 -3.79 -24.56 20.48
C GLN A 24 -3.43 -23.10 20.18
N GLY A 25 -3.32 -22.70 18.92
CA GLY A 25 -2.95 -21.34 18.56
C GLY A 25 -4.08 -20.34 18.76
N ASP A 26 -3.80 -19.22 19.43
CA ASP A 26 -4.71 -18.07 19.49
C ASP A 26 -4.68 -17.25 18.20
N CYS A 27 -3.52 -17.24 17.52
CA CYS A 27 -3.30 -16.59 16.24
C CYS A 27 -2.57 -17.54 15.28
N ILE A 28 -3.07 -17.66 14.06
CA ILE A 28 -2.54 -18.48 12.98
C ILE A 28 -2.04 -17.53 11.89
N LEU A 29 -0.75 -17.63 11.57
CA LEU A 29 -0.14 -16.89 10.47
C LEU A 29 -0.06 -17.80 9.24
N LEU A 30 -0.75 -17.41 8.17
CA LEU A 30 -0.69 -18.09 6.88
C LEU A 30 0.40 -17.46 6.05
N LEU A 31 1.47 -18.20 5.78
CA LEU A 31 2.57 -17.73 4.94
C LEU A 31 2.28 -18.08 3.48
N ALA A 32 2.35 -17.08 2.60
CA ALA A 32 2.17 -17.26 1.17
C ALA A 32 3.22 -16.45 0.39
N ASP A 33 3.72 -17.02 -0.71
CA ASP A 33 4.47 -16.26 -1.71
C ASP A 33 3.47 -15.41 -2.49
N ALA A 34 3.68 -14.09 -2.51
CA ALA A 34 2.75 -13.18 -3.14
C ALA A 34 2.74 -13.29 -4.67
N ASP A 35 3.87 -13.69 -5.28
CA ASP A 35 4.01 -13.82 -6.74
C ASP A 35 3.39 -15.12 -7.29
N ASP A 36 2.86 -16.00 -6.42
CA ASP A 36 2.24 -17.27 -6.83
C ASP A 36 0.74 -17.10 -7.13
N ASP A 37 0.44 -16.82 -8.41
CA ASP A 37 -0.92 -16.62 -8.92
C ASP A 37 -1.83 -17.87 -8.77
N GLU A 38 -1.26 -19.07 -8.80
CA GLU A 38 -2.03 -20.31 -8.65
C GLU A 38 -2.51 -20.48 -7.21
N CYS A 39 -1.60 -20.29 -6.24
CA CYS A 39 -1.96 -20.28 -4.82
C CYS A 39 -2.87 -19.10 -4.47
N ALA A 40 -2.73 -17.95 -5.13
CA ALA A 40 -3.61 -16.81 -4.91
C ALA A 40 -5.07 -17.16 -5.25
N THR A 41 -5.28 -17.87 -6.36
CA THR A 41 -6.61 -18.18 -6.90
C THR A 41 -7.30 -19.32 -6.15
N TYR A 42 -6.57 -20.37 -5.76
CA TYR A 42 -7.16 -21.55 -5.16
C TYR A 42 -6.88 -21.66 -3.65
N VAL A 43 -7.86 -22.18 -2.91
CA VAL A 43 -7.68 -22.48 -1.49
C VAL A 43 -6.77 -23.70 -1.35
N GLY A 44 -5.60 -23.49 -0.72
CA GLY A 44 -4.55 -24.49 -0.57
C GLY A 44 -4.90 -25.58 0.45
N ASP A 45 -4.08 -26.64 0.51
CA ASP A 45 -4.38 -27.77 1.41
C ASP A 45 -4.23 -27.43 2.90
N TYR A 46 -3.32 -26.51 3.27
CA TYR A 46 -3.21 -25.99 4.63
C TYR A 46 -4.47 -25.21 5.05
N GLU A 47 -5.02 -24.42 4.15
CA GLU A 47 -6.23 -23.64 4.37
C GLU A 47 -7.46 -24.53 4.50
N ARG A 48 -7.57 -25.56 3.65
CA ARG A 48 -8.63 -26.59 3.76
C ARG A 48 -8.57 -27.31 5.10
N LEU A 49 -7.37 -27.61 5.59
CA LEU A 49 -7.20 -28.23 6.90
C LEU A 49 -7.65 -27.30 8.03
N LEU A 50 -7.30 -26.01 7.97
CA LEU A 50 -7.76 -25.00 8.92
C LEU A 50 -9.29 -24.90 8.93
N LEU A 51 -9.92 -24.81 7.75
CA LEU A 51 -11.37 -24.78 7.62
C LEU A 51 -12.04 -26.06 8.13
N LYS A 52 -11.41 -27.22 7.95
CA LYS A 52 -11.90 -28.51 8.45
C LYS A 52 -11.88 -28.59 9.98
N LEU A 53 -10.85 -28.02 10.62
CA LEU A 53 -10.69 -28.03 12.07
C LEU A 53 -11.59 -27.02 12.80
N LYS A 54 -12.22 -26.07 12.07
CA LYS A 54 -13.15 -25.07 12.62
C LYS A 54 -12.61 -24.35 13.86
N THR A 55 -11.39 -23.84 13.77
CA THR A 55 -10.78 -23.09 14.87
C THR A 55 -11.40 -21.71 15.03
N THR A 56 -11.38 -21.19 16.26
CA THR A 56 -11.79 -19.82 16.60
C THR A 56 -10.61 -18.84 16.60
N ALA A 57 -9.41 -19.33 16.25
CA ALA A 57 -8.18 -18.56 16.27
C ALA A 57 -8.23 -17.40 15.27
N ARG A 58 -7.52 -16.31 15.59
CA ARG A 58 -7.33 -15.19 14.66
C ARG A 58 -6.44 -15.64 13.51
N THR A 59 -6.87 -15.48 12.26
CA THR A 59 -6.11 -15.88 11.07
C THR A 59 -5.66 -14.66 10.28
N ASP A 60 -4.34 -14.46 10.23
CA ASP A 60 -3.69 -13.37 9.50
C ASP A 60 -2.89 -13.93 8.32
N LEU A 61 -3.06 -13.33 7.13
CA LEU A 61 -2.34 -13.71 5.91
C LEU A 61 -1.05 -12.89 5.77
N CYS A 62 0.08 -13.56 5.76
CA CYS A 62 1.40 -12.96 5.56
C CYS A 62 1.86 -13.22 4.13
N LEU A 63 1.75 -12.19 3.29
CA LEU A 63 2.23 -12.18 1.91
C LEU A 63 3.70 -11.82 1.89
N ILE A 64 4.51 -12.74 1.38
CA ILE A 64 5.95 -12.59 1.25
C ILE A 64 6.26 -12.07 -0.14
N HIS A 65 6.98 -10.95 -0.20
CA HIS A 65 7.42 -10.33 -1.45
C HIS A 65 8.95 -10.34 -1.52
N PRO A 66 9.53 -10.57 -2.71
CA PRO A 66 10.98 -10.47 -2.90
C PRO A 66 11.47 -9.01 -2.74
N ASP A 67 10.67 -8.06 -3.20
CA ASP A 67 10.96 -6.62 -3.17
C ASP A 67 9.84 -5.85 -2.46
N LYS A 68 10.13 -4.62 -2.00
CA LYS A 68 9.13 -3.68 -1.41
C LYS A 68 8.23 -3.03 -2.48
N LEU A 69 7.68 -3.84 -3.38
CA LEU A 69 6.81 -3.36 -4.46
C LEU A 69 5.64 -4.32 -4.63
N VAL A 70 4.43 -3.80 -4.39
CA VAL A 70 3.18 -4.54 -4.63
C VAL A 70 2.55 -4.03 -5.92
N LEU A 71 2.20 -4.95 -6.82
CA LEU A 71 1.48 -4.61 -8.04
C LEU A 71 -0.01 -4.36 -7.73
N PRO A 72 -0.66 -3.41 -8.44
CA PRO A 72 -2.08 -3.13 -8.24
C PRO A 72 -2.97 -4.36 -8.44
N GLY A 73 -3.86 -4.63 -7.49
CA GLY A 73 -4.86 -5.70 -7.55
C GLY A 73 -4.32 -7.11 -7.32
N LEU A 74 -3.06 -7.25 -6.92
CA LEU A 74 -2.47 -8.55 -6.62
C LEU A 74 -3.05 -9.12 -5.31
N THR A 75 -3.22 -8.26 -4.30
CA THR A 75 -3.70 -8.68 -2.98
C THR A 75 -5.19 -8.98 -2.94
N SER A 76 -5.99 -8.29 -3.76
CA SER A 76 -7.43 -8.54 -3.82
C SER A 76 -7.77 -9.92 -4.35
N ILE A 77 -6.94 -10.50 -5.23
CA ILE A 77 -7.08 -11.90 -5.68
C ILE A 77 -6.96 -12.85 -4.48
N TRP A 78 -5.97 -12.63 -3.62
CA TRP A 78 -5.78 -13.43 -2.40
C TRP A 78 -6.96 -13.33 -1.45
N LEU A 79 -7.46 -12.11 -1.20
CA LEU A 79 -8.53 -11.85 -0.24
C LEU A 79 -9.92 -12.27 -0.74
N ARG A 80 -10.16 -12.24 -2.06
CA ARG A 80 -11.48 -12.53 -2.66
C ARG A 80 -12.01 -13.90 -2.28
N ASN A 81 -11.16 -14.93 -2.28
CA ASN A 81 -11.55 -16.31 -1.97
C ASN A 81 -11.35 -16.67 -0.49
N ARG A 82 -10.82 -15.73 0.32
CA ARG A 82 -10.43 -15.94 1.72
C ARG A 82 -11.17 -14.98 2.65
N ILE A 83 -12.49 -14.94 2.54
CA ILE A 83 -13.36 -14.08 3.38
C ILE A 83 -13.24 -14.36 4.89
N TRP A 84 -12.70 -15.51 5.28
CA TRP A 84 -12.47 -15.90 6.67
C TRP A 84 -11.16 -15.35 7.24
N VAL A 85 -10.24 -14.87 6.40
CA VAL A 85 -9.02 -14.17 6.83
C VAL A 85 -9.41 -12.79 7.33
N GLN A 86 -8.97 -12.46 8.55
CA GLN A 86 -9.35 -11.22 9.21
C GLN A 86 -8.43 -10.06 8.82
N ASP A 87 -7.14 -10.34 8.63
CA ASP A 87 -6.12 -9.30 8.38
C ASP A 87 -5.00 -9.84 7.48
N HIS A 88 -4.24 -8.94 6.85
CA HIS A 88 -3.10 -9.31 5.99
C HIS A 88 -1.89 -8.40 6.19
N GLN A 89 -0.69 -8.97 6.07
CA GLN A 89 0.59 -8.27 6.17
C GLN A 89 1.43 -8.49 4.91
N HIS A 90 2.12 -7.44 4.50
CA HIS A 90 3.20 -7.52 3.52
C HIS A 90 4.54 -7.65 4.23
N ILE A 91 5.37 -8.59 3.80
CA ILE A 91 6.71 -8.80 4.37
C ILE A 91 7.70 -8.92 3.23
N THR A 92 8.78 -8.15 3.28
CA THR A 92 9.90 -8.38 2.37
C THR A 92 10.78 -9.47 2.94
N MET A 93 10.99 -10.51 2.15
CA MET A 93 11.99 -11.53 2.43
C MET A 93 12.61 -11.93 1.10
N ASP A 94 13.94 -11.89 1.01
CA ASP A 94 14.61 -12.43 -0.15
C ASP A 94 14.57 -13.97 -0.09
N VAL A 95 13.55 -14.55 -0.71
CA VAL A 95 13.38 -16.01 -0.79
C VAL A 95 14.29 -16.61 -1.88
N ARG A 96 15.10 -15.82 -2.59
CA ARG A 96 15.96 -16.32 -3.67
C ARG A 96 17.29 -16.89 -3.19
N ALA A 97 17.19 -18.02 -2.50
CA ALA A 97 18.23 -19.03 -2.44
C ALA A 97 17.79 -20.35 -3.11
N ARG A 98 17.23 -20.32 -4.32
CA ARG A 98 17.32 -21.41 -5.33
C ARG A 98 16.65 -21.06 -6.68
N LYS A 99 17.51 -20.89 -7.70
CA LYS A 99 17.30 -21.01 -9.16
C LYS A 99 15.85 -20.98 -9.69
N VAL A 100 15.44 -19.83 -10.23
CA VAL A 100 14.63 -19.78 -11.47
C VAL A 100 15.35 -18.86 -12.43
N SER A 101 16.01 -19.44 -13.43
CA SER A 101 16.49 -18.72 -14.60
C SER A 101 15.29 -18.10 -15.29
N ARG A 102 15.01 -16.82 -15.02
CA ARG A 102 13.99 -16.06 -15.75
C ARG A 102 14.43 -16.07 -17.22
N ALA A 103 13.75 -16.86 -18.04
CA ALA A 103 14.02 -16.97 -19.46
C ALA A 103 13.98 -15.56 -20.05
N LYS A 104 15.12 -15.07 -20.54
CA LYS A 104 15.23 -13.78 -21.23
C LYS A 104 14.22 -13.79 -22.38
N LYS A 105 13.11 -13.07 -22.26
CA LYS A 105 12.23 -12.76 -23.40
C LYS A 105 13.13 -12.13 -24.48
N LYS A 106 13.26 -12.80 -25.63
CA LYS A 106 14.02 -12.29 -26.78
C LYS A 106 13.38 -10.97 -27.21
N ASN A 107 14.06 -9.86 -26.95
CA ASN A 107 13.59 -8.54 -27.36
C ASN A 107 13.68 -8.43 -28.88
N MET A 108 12.54 -8.57 -29.55
CA MET A 108 12.37 -8.50 -31.02
C MET A 108 12.96 -7.22 -31.63
N ILE A 109 12.96 -6.12 -30.86
CA ILE A 109 13.52 -4.81 -31.24
C ILE A 109 15.05 -4.87 -31.36
N LEU A 110 15.70 -5.67 -30.51
CA LEU A 110 17.16 -5.81 -30.51
C LEU A 110 17.63 -6.63 -31.73
N ASP A 111 16.82 -7.60 -32.16
CA ASP A 111 17.07 -8.41 -33.35
C ASP A 111 16.81 -7.63 -34.65
N LEU A 112 15.79 -6.75 -34.65
CA LEU A 112 15.53 -5.83 -35.76
C LEU A 112 16.66 -4.80 -35.90
N ALA A 113 17.12 -4.22 -34.78
CA ALA A 113 18.24 -3.27 -34.76
C ALA A 113 19.55 -3.90 -35.25
N LEU A 114 19.81 -5.17 -34.93
CA LEU A 114 20.95 -5.93 -35.45
C LEU A 114 20.85 -6.18 -36.97
N LYS A 115 19.64 -6.45 -37.49
CA LYS A 115 19.40 -6.61 -38.94
C LYS A 115 19.52 -5.29 -39.73
N PHE A 116 19.17 -4.15 -39.15
CA PHE A 116 19.38 -2.84 -39.79
C PHE A 116 20.84 -2.38 -39.70
N ALA A 117 21.54 -2.70 -38.60
CA ALA A 117 22.96 -2.39 -38.44
C ALA A 117 23.84 -3.15 -39.43
N SER A 118 23.48 -4.37 -39.84
CA SER A 118 24.30 -5.17 -40.76
C SER A 118 24.47 -4.53 -42.14
N LYS A 119 23.48 -3.74 -42.61
CA LYS A 119 23.47 -3.03 -43.91
C LYS A 119 24.10 -1.62 -43.89
N ALA A 120 24.54 -1.11 -42.75
CA ALA A 120 25.07 0.25 -42.63
C ALA A 120 26.61 0.32 -42.72
N ASN A 121 27.11 1.45 -43.23
CA ASN A 121 28.53 1.79 -43.40
C ASN A 121 29.39 1.50 -42.15
N PRO A 122 30.66 1.05 -42.31
CA PRO A 122 31.52 0.61 -41.21
C PRO A 122 31.83 1.71 -40.18
N SER A 123 31.80 2.99 -40.58
CA SER A 123 31.99 4.14 -39.68
C SER A 123 30.82 4.32 -38.68
N ILE A 124 29.59 4.02 -39.11
CA ILE A 124 28.39 4.15 -38.27
C ILE A 124 28.32 3.01 -37.25
N LYS A 125 28.76 1.80 -37.63
CA LYS A 125 28.88 0.65 -36.71
C LYS A 125 29.82 0.97 -35.54
N PHE A 126 30.99 1.55 -35.83
CA PHE A 126 31.96 1.92 -34.80
C PHE A 126 31.41 3.00 -33.84
N GLN A 127 30.73 4.03 -34.37
CA GLN A 127 30.10 5.06 -33.52
C GLN A 127 28.96 4.49 -32.67
N PHE A 128 28.16 3.57 -33.21
CA PHE A 128 27.08 2.91 -32.48
C PHE A 128 27.60 1.99 -31.39
N GLU A 129 28.66 1.22 -31.65
CA GLU A 129 29.31 0.38 -30.64
C GLU A 129 29.93 1.22 -29.52
N GLN A 130 30.56 2.35 -29.87
CA GLN A 130 31.10 3.28 -28.88
C GLN A 130 30.01 3.93 -28.04
N ALA A 131 28.88 4.32 -28.64
CA ALA A 131 27.72 4.86 -27.95
C ALA A 131 27.05 3.81 -27.05
N LYS A 132 26.93 2.55 -27.51
CA LYS A 132 26.41 1.43 -26.73
C LYS A 132 27.32 1.11 -25.55
N ALA A 133 28.65 1.11 -25.73
CA ALA A 133 29.62 0.91 -24.66
C ALA A 133 29.53 2.02 -23.60
N ARG A 134 29.38 3.29 -24.01
CA ARG A 134 29.17 4.41 -23.09
C ARG A 134 27.84 4.31 -22.35
N ALA A 135 26.76 3.96 -23.05
CA ALA A 135 25.44 3.77 -22.45
C ALA A 135 25.44 2.61 -21.44
N LEU A 136 26.10 1.49 -21.76
CA LEU A 136 26.26 0.36 -20.86
C LEU A 136 27.15 0.69 -19.66
N GLN A 137 28.20 1.49 -19.84
CA GLN A 137 29.02 1.98 -18.72
C GLN A 137 28.26 2.96 -17.82
N LEU A 138 27.40 3.81 -18.39
CA LEU A 138 26.53 4.70 -17.61
C LEU A 138 25.44 3.91 -16.87
N LEU A 139 24.82 2.93 -17.52
CA LEU A 139 23.87 2.01 -16.90
C LEU A 139 24.53 1.18 -15.80
N ALA A 140 25.75 0.67 -16.01
CA ALA A 140 26.50 -0.05 -14.98
C ALA A 140 26.91 0.87 -13.82
N LYS A 141 27.23 2.15 -14.08
CA LYS A 141 27.48 3.15 -13.02
C LYS A 141 26.20 3.53 -12.26
N LEU A 142 25.05 3.49 -12.92
CA LEU A 142 23.74 3.72 -12.27
C LEU A 142 23.32 2.49 -11.46
N ASP A 143 23.45 1.28 -11.99
CA ASP A 143 23.21 0.02 -11.27
C ASP A 143 24.13 -0.12 -10.06
N THR A 144 25.41 0.25 -10.17
CA THR A 144 26.32 0.25 -9.02
C THR A 144 26.00 1.35 -8.01
N ARG A 145 25.47 2.52 -8.42
CA ARG A 145 24.96 3.56 -7.50
C ARG A 145 23.63 3.18 -6.83
N VAL A 146 22.78 2.41 -7.50
CA VAL A 146 21.54 1.88 -6.93
C VAL A 146 21.82 0.66 -6.03
N ALA A 147 22.81 -0.17 -6.38
CA ALA A 147 23.25 -1.31 -5.58
C ALA A 147 24.13 -0.93 -4.37
N THR A 148 24.64 0.31 -4.31
CA THR A 148 25.47 0.81 -3.18
C THR A 148 24.68 1.45 -2.04
N VAL A 149 23.35 1.23 -1.99
CA VAL A 149 22.60 1.40 -0.73
C VAL A 149 22.20 0.03 -0.14
N PRO A 150 23.13 -0.85 0.26
CA PRO A 150 22.83 -1.88 1.24
C PRO A 150 22.91 -1.24 2.63
N GLY A 151 22.10 -0.21 2.87
CA GLY A 151 21.79 0.18 4.24
C GLY A 151 20.82 -0.89 4.73
N ALA A 152 21.24 -1.72 5.70
CA ALA A 152 20.29 -2.56 6.42
C ALA A 152 19.04 -1.72 6.71
N PRO A 153 17.82 -2.18 6.37
CA PRO A 153 16.63 -1.38 6.59
C PRO A 153 16.66 -0.96 8.05
N ALA A 154 16.57 0.36 8.30
CA ALA A 154 16.61 0.90 9.64
C ALA A 154 15.64 0.08 10.50
N ALA A 155 16.05 -0.31 11.71
CA ALA A 155 15.34 -1.33 12.49
C ALA A 155 13.82 -1.06 12.65
N HIS A 156 13.42 0.21 12.62
CA HIS A 156 12.02 0.65 12.65
C HIS A 156 11.22 0.30 11.37
N LYS A 157 11.86 0.22 10.20
CA LYS A 157 11.29 -0.17 8.89
C LYS A 157 11.39 -1.66 8.58
N ASN A 158 11.92 -2.47 9.51
CA ASN A 158 11.99 -3.91 9.32
C ASN A 158 10.58 -4.51 9.46
N ASP A 159 10.13 -5.22 8.43
CA ASP A 159 8.75 -5.73 8.35
C ASP A 159 8.51 -6.84 9.38
N PHE A 160 9.54 -7.62 9.73
CA PHE A 160 9.49 -8.60 10.82
C PHE A 160 9.31 -7.94 12.18
N MET A 161 9.95 -6.79 12.41
CA MET A 161 9.78 -6.03 13.66
C MET A 161 8.38 -5.42 13.75
N ARG A 162 7.82 -4.97 12.63
CA ARG A 162 6.43 -4.54 12.55
C ARG A 162 5.47 -5.68 12.89
N LEU A 163 5.65 -6.85 12.27
CA LEU A 163 4.83 -8.03 12.56
C LEU A 163 4.93 -8.40 14.05
N ALA A 164 6.15 -8.42 14.60
CA ALA A 164 6.37 -8.70 16.02
C ALA A 164 5.63 -7.71 16.93
N ARG A 165 5.67 -6.40 16.63
CA ARG A 165 4.93 -5.37 17.39
C ARG A 165 3.42 -5.56 17.32
N ILE A 166 2.89 -5.92 16.15
CA ILE A 166 1.45 -6.21 15.97
C ILE A 166 1.05 -7.42 16.81
N LEU A 167 1.82 -8.51 16.74
CA LEU A 167 1.51 -9.76 17.47
C LEU A 167 1.71 -9.62 18.98
N SER A 168 2.67 -8.80 19.42
CA SER A 168 2.93 -8.53 20.84
C SER A 168 2.05 -7.43 21.42
N ASN A 169 1.09 -6.89 20.65
CA ASN A 169 0.22 -5.78 21.06
C ASN A 169 0.99 -4.51 21.46
N GLU A 170 2.12 -4.25 20.81
CA GLU A 170 2.95 -3.03 20.95
C GLU A 170 2.92 -2.18 19.66
N ALA A 171 1.87 -2.35 18.84
CA ALA A 171 1.72 -1.66 17.57
C ALA A 171 1.62 -0.14 17.76
N VAL A 172 2.30 0.60 16.89
CA VAL A 172 2.23 2.07 16.83
C VAL A 172 1.32 2.49 15.69
N GLY A 173 0.20 3.13 16.03
CA GLY A 173 -0.75 3.71 15.11
C GLY A 173 -0.47 5.18 14.82
N LEU A 174 -0.55 5.59 13.56
CA LEU A 174 -0.50 6.99 13.12
C LEU A 174 -1.87 7.42 12.59
N VAL A 175 -2.46 8.42 13.22
CA VAL A 175 -3.74 9.01 12.82
C VAL A 175 -3.51 10.43 12.31
N LEU A 176 -3.85 10.68 11.05
CA LEU A 176 -3.67 11.97 10.39
C LEU A 176 -5.03 12.66 10.18
N GLY A 177 -5.23 13.81 10.83
CA GLY A 177 -6.50 14.54 10.76
C GLY A 177 -6.72 15.27 9.44
N GLY A 178 -7.98 15.62 9.17
CA GLY A 178 -8.36 16.52 8.08
C GLY A 178 -8.05 17.99 8.40
N GLY A 179 -7.95 18.82 7.36
CA GLY A 179 -7.66 20.26 7.47
C GLY A 179 -7.33 20.95 6.14
N GLY A 180 -7.87 20.43 5.03
CA GLY A 180 -7.67 20.98 3.68
C GLY A 180 -6.19 21.19 3.31
N LEU A 181 -5.83 22.40 2.89
CA LEU A 181 -4.46 22.74 2.47
C LEU A 181 -3.43 22.62 3.61
N ARG A 182 -3.83 22.84 4.87
CA ARG A 182 -2.93 22.75 6.03
C ARG A 182 -2.41 21.34 6.23
N GLY A 183 -3.16 20.32 5.82
CA GLY A 183 -2.76 18.92 5.96
C GLY A 183 -1.57 18.49 5.09
N ILE A 184 -1.07 19.34 4.18
CA ILE A 184 0.23 19.10 3.53
C ILE A 184 1.37 19.05 4.58
N SER A 185 1.18 19.69 5.75
CA SER A 185 2.11 19.60 6.89
C SER A 185 2.33 18.18 7.40
N HIS A 186 1.41 17.24 7.17
CA HIS A 186 1.56 15.83 7.52
C HIS A 186 2.81 15.19 6.90
N VAL A 187 3.26 15.68 5.73
CA VAL A 187 4.53 15.23 5.11
C VAL A 187 5.71 15.53 6.04
N GLY A 188 5.69 16.69 6.71
CA GLY A 188 6.69 17.07 7.71
C GLY A 188 6.65 16.17 8.94
N VAL A 189 5.45 15.78 9.40
CA VAL A 189 5.29 14.88 10.54
C VAL A 189 5.83 13.49 10.23
N VAL A 190 5.46 12.89 9.10
CA VAL A 190 6.02 11.60 8.67
C VAL A 190 7.54 11.67 8.54
N THR A 191 8.06 12.78 7.99
CA THR A 191 9.51 13.01 7.89
C THR A 191 10.18 13.08 9.27
N ALA A 192 9.54 13.70 10.26
CA ALA A 192 10.05 13.77 11.63
C ALA A 192 10.03 12.40 12.31
N LEU A 193 8.94 11.63 12.18
CA LEU A 193 8.83 10.29 12.72
C LEU A 193 9.94 9.37 12.20
N GLU A 194 10.20 9.40 10.89
CA GLU A 194 11.29 8.62 10.30
C GLU A 194 12.68 9.08 10.77
N LYS A 195 12.93 10.39 10.88
CA LYS A 195 14.19 10.93 11.40
C LYS A 195 14.46 10.48 12.84
N HIS A 196 13.42 10.39 13.65
CA HIS A 196 13.50 9.89 15.02
C HIS A 196 13.40 8.37 15.13
N SER A 197 13.38 7.64 14.00
CA SER A 197 13.28 6.18 13.95
C SER A 197 12.06 5.62 14.70
N ILE A 198 10.95 6.36 14.70
CA ILE A 198 9.68 5.92 15.30
C ILE A 198 8.97 5.03 14.28
N PRO A 199 8.69 3.74 14.60
CA PRO A 199 7.98 2.86 13.71
C PRO A 199 6.50 3.26 13.58
N VAL A 200 5.93 3.06 12.39
CA VAL A 200 4.50 3.21 12.13
C VAL A 200 3.99 1.89 11.56
N ASP A 201 3.09 1.25 12.29
CA ASP A 201 2.59 -0.11 11.97
C ASP A 201 1.19 -0.07 11.36
N ILE A 202 0.36 0.91 11.75
CA ILE A 202 -1.00 1.12 11.25
C ILE A 202 -1.19 2.60 10.95
N ILE A 203 -1.78 2.93 9.81
CA ILE A 203 -2.07 4.31 9.40
C ILE A 203 -3.58 4.46 9.21
N GLY A 204 -4.11 5.58 9.66
CA GLY A 204 -5.48 5.97 9.38
C GLY A 204 -5.64 7.47 9.45
N GLY A 205 -6.82 7.97 9.14
CA GLY A 205 -7.03 9.41 9.14
C GLY A 205 -8.30 9.85 8.46
N THR A 206 -8.35 11.13 8.12
CA THR A 206 -9.48 11.74 7.42
C THR A 206 -9.01 12.76 6.38
N SER A 207 -9.74 12.88 5.27
CA SER A 207 -9.53 13.89 4.23
C SER A 207 -8.08 13.93 3.71
N ILE A 208 -7.43 15.08 3.74
CA ILE A 208 -6.02 15.23 3.33
C ILE A 208 -5.04 14.37 4.15
N GLY A 209 -5.37 14.03 5.40
CA GLY A 209 -4.57 13.13 6.24
C GLY A 209 -4.47 11.73 5.63
N LEU A 210 -5.56 11.25 5.02
CA LEU A 210 -5.60 9.99 4.27
C LEU A 210 -4.81 10.05 2.97
N PHE A 211 -4.84 11.18 2.28
CA PHE A 211 -4.02 11.35 1.09
C PHE A 211 -2.53 11.20 1.41
N VAL A 212 -2.03 11.89 2.44
CA VAL A 212 -0.62 11.81 2.84
C VAL A 212 -0.29 10.47 3.49
N GLY A 213 -1.17 9.97 4.37
CA GLY A 213 -1.02 8.69 5.05
C GLY A 213 -1.05 7.51 4.09
N GLY A 214 -1.92 7.53 3.08
CA GLY A 214 -2.00 6.48 2.06
C GLY A 214 -0.78 6.48 1.15
N LEU A 215 -0.24 7.65 0.81
CA LEU A 215 1.06 7.76 0.12
C LEU A 215 2.18 7.12 0.93
N TYR A 216 2.19 7.38 2.24
CA TYR A 216 3.17 6.77 3.14
C TYR A 216 2.99 5.26 3.26
N ALA A 217 1.76 4.80 3.42
CA ALA A 217 1.42 3.39 3.51
C ALA A 217 1.80 2.61 2.24
N LYS A 218 1.66 3.22 1.07
CA LYS A 218 2.00 2.63 -0.22
C LYS A 218 3.51 2.58 -0.49
N GLU A 219 4.19 3.73 -0.40
CA GLU A 219 5.55 3.88 -0.92
C GLU A 219 6.64 3.65 0.14
N ASN A 220 6.31 3.84 1.43
CA ASN A 220 7.22 3.70 2.58
C ASN A 220 8.57 4.49 2.44
N ASN A 221 8.58 5.52 1.59
CA ASN A 221 9.76 6.33 1.25
C ASN A 221 9.40 7.82 1.18
N ILE A 222 10.04 8.63 2.04
CA ILE A 222 9.87 10.09 2.14
C ILE A 222 10.03 10.79 0.80
N VAL A 223 11.04 10.41 0.00
CA VAL A 223 11.35 11.10 -1.26
C VAL A 223 10.21 10.91 -2.27
N SER A 224 9.67 9.69 -2.33
CA SER A 224 8.52 9.36 -3.19
C SER A 224 7.28 10.15 -2.75
N ILE A 225 6.98 10.13 -1.45
CA ILE A 225 5.83 10.83 -0.86
C ILE A 225 5.89 12.33 -1.12
N TYR A 226 7.05 12.95 -0.91
CA TYR A 226 7.26 14.38 -1.19
C TYR A 226 7.04 14.71 -2.66
N GLY A 227 7.60 13.91 -3.57
CA GLY A 227 7.44 14.09 -5.02
C GLY A 227 5.98 13.95 -5.47
N MET A 228 5.28 12.93 -4.99
CA MET A 228 3.87 12.69 -5.30
C MET A 228 2.95 13.77 -4.71
N THR A 229 3.19 14.16 -3.45
CA THR A 229 2.43 15.24 -2.80
C THR A 229 2.64 16.57 -3.50
N LYS A 230 3.87 16.89 -3.94
CA LYS A 230 4.17 18.08 -4.74
C LYS A 230 3.46 18.06 -6.09
N LYS A 231 3.39 16.90 -6.75
CA LYS A 231 2.68 16.71 -8.03
C LYS A 231 1.16 16.94 -7.88
N PHE A 232 0.58 16.46 -6.77
CA PHE A 232 -0.82 16.71 -6.43
C PHE A 232 -1.06 18.19 -6.11
N SER A 233 -0.28 18.77 -5.18
CA SER A 233 -0.42 20.16 -4.75
C SER A 233 -0.30 21.16 -5.90
N ARG A 234 0.64 20.93 -6.83
CA ARG A 234 0.80 21.79 -8.02
C ARG A 234 -0.39 21.70 -8.99
N ARG A 235 -1.14 20.60 -8.98
CA ARG A 235 -2.34 20.46 -9.81
C ARG A 235 -3.55 21.11 -9.14
N VAL A 236 -3.77 20.81 -7.86
CA VAL A 236 -4.90 21.34 -7.08
C VAL A 236 -4.78 22.86 -6.86
N GLY A 237 -3.55 23.37 -6.69
CA GLY A 237 -3.29 24.81 -6.59
C GLY A 237 -3.42 25.58 -7.90
N SER A 238 -3.69 24.92 -9.03
CA SER A 238 -3.86 25.58 -10.33
C SER A 238 -5.28 26.15 -10.45
N ILE A 239 -5.43 27.44 -10.16
CA ILE A 239 -6.69 28.18 -10.23
C ILE A 239 -7.40 27.98 -11.58
N TRP A 240 -6.66 28.11 -12.69
CA TRP A 240 -7.21 27.92 -14.03
C TRP A 240 -7.87 26.55 -14.22
N ARG A 241 -7.27 25.47 -13.70
CA ARG A 241 -7.85 24.11 -13.83
C ARG A 241 -9.11 23.94 -13.01
N ASN A 242 -9.16 24.52 -11.82
CA ASN A 242 -10.36 24.47 -10.97
C ASN A 242 -11.50 25.32 -11.56
N ILE A 243 -11.18 26.45 -12.20
CA ILE A 243 -12.15 27.30 -12.91
C ILE A 243 -12.73 26.57 -14.14
N PHE A 244 -11.90 25.86 -14.91
CA PHE A 244 -12.38 25.06 -16.04
C PHE A 244 -13.20 23.82 -15.62
N ASP A 245 -13.20 23.48 -14.33
CA ASP A 245 -13.96 22.37 -13.75
C ASP A 245 -15.25 22.85 -13.03
N LEU A 246 -15.60 24.12 -13.19
CA LEU A 246 -16.79 24.74 -12.58
C LEU A 246 -18.07 24.24 -13.28
N THR A 247 -19.01 23.71 -12.51
CA THR A 247 -20.33 23.30 -13.00
C THR A 247 -21.35 24.40 -12.74
N TYR A 248 -22.40 24.50 -13.56
CA TYR A 248 -23.54 25.36 -13.29
C TYR A 248 -24.23 24.91 -11.97
N PRO A 249 -24.39 25.79 -10.98
CA PRO A 249 -24.79 25.38 -9.64
C PRO A 249 -26.30 25.12 -9.57
N VAL A 250 -26.70 23.85 -9.67
CA VAL A 250 -28.00 23.37 -9.17
C VAL A 250 -27.82 22.63 -7.84
N THR A 251 -26.66 21.99 -7.63
CA THR A 251 -26.32 21.27 -6.38
C THR A 251 -24.88 21.47 -5.91
N LEU A 252 -23.91 21.75 -6.80
CA LEU A 252 -22.46 21.79 -6.49
C LEU A 252 -21.70 22.76 -7.39
N TYR A 253 -20.58 23.33 -6.89
CA TYR A 253 -19.77 24.29 -7.65
C TYR A 253 -18.78 23.65 -8.65
N ILE A 254 -18.24 22.46 -8.38
CA ILE A 254 -17.17 21.85 -9.21
C ILE A 254 -17.58 20.42 -9.62
N THR A 255 -17.32 20.00 -10.87
CA THR A 255 -17.61 18.61 -11.28
C THR A 255 -16.75 17.60 -10.52
N GLY A 256 -15.54 18.03 -10.12
CA GLY A 256 -14.56 17.23 -9.39
C GLY A 256 -13.66 16.38 -10.31
N TYR A 257 -13.79 16.51 -11.63
CA TYR A 257 -13.00 15.74 -12.59
C TYR A 257 -11.49 15.95 -12.42
N GLU A 258 -11.03 17.19 -12.33
CA GLU A 258 -9.59 17.47 -12.20
C GLU A 258 -9.05 17.04 -10.83
N PHE A 259 -9.88 17.13 -9.80
CA PHE A 259 -9.55 16.64 -8.46
C PHE A 259 -9.40 15.12 -8.43
N ASN A 260 -10.39 14.39 -8.96
CA ASN A 260 -10.36 12.93 -9.12
C ASN A 260 -9.13 12.48 -9.91
N ARG A 261 -8.85 13.16 -11.03
CA ARG A 261 -7.68 12.90 -11.87
C ARG A 261 -6.37 13.22 -11.15
N GLY A 262 -6.36 14.20 -10.24
CA GLY A 262 -5.23 14.52 -9.38
C GLY A 262 -4.87 13.36 -8.45
N ILE A 263 -5.86 12.82 -7.75
CA ILE A 263 -5.68 11.68 -6.83
C ILE A 263 -5.34 10.41 -7.61
N TRP A 264 -6.06 10.13 -8.69
CA TRP A 264 -5.83 8.96 -9.53
C TRP A 264 -4.42 8.96 -10.18
N LYS A 265 -3.85 10.12 -10.53
CA LYS A 265 -2.47 10.20 -11.06
C LYS A 265 -1.38 9.88 -10.03
N VAL A 266 -1.74 9.82 -8.75
CA VAL A 266 -0.85 9.52 -7.63
C VAL A 266 -1.02 8.07 -7.19
N PHE A 267 -2.26 7.65 -6.96
CA PHE A 267 -2.57 6.29 -6.49
C PHE A 267 -2.74 5.28 -7.62
N GLY A 268 -3.16 5.68 -8.81
CA GLY A 268 -3.41 4.78 -9.94
C GLY A 268 -4.51 3.78 -9.63
N TYR A 269 -4.29 2.52 -10.05
CA TYR A 269 -5.21 1.41 -9.84
C TYR A 269 -4.96 0.64 -8.54
N HIS A 270 -4.11 1.16 -7.63
CA HIS A 270 -3.82 0.47 -6.38
C HIS A 270 -5.07 0.45 -5.50
N GLU A 271 -5.32 -0.71 -4.92
CA GLU A 271 -6.35 -0.91 -3.91
C GLU A 271 -5.75 -0.69 -2.52
N ILE A 272 -6.60 -0.49 -1.51
CA ILE A 272 -6.12 -0.21 -0.14
C ILE A 272 -5.36 -1.43 0.41
N GLU A 273 -5.84 -2.62 0.08
CA GLU A 273 -5.21 -3.90 0.42
C GLU A 273 -3.80 -4.05 -0.15
N ASP A 274 -3.45 -3.36 -1.25
CA ASP A 274 -2.10 -3.42 -1.83
C ASP A 274 -1.07 -2.58 -1.05
N PHE A 275 -1.49 -1.78 -0.07
CA PHE A 275 -0.58 -0.89 0.65
C PHE A 275 0.36 -1.69 1.55
N TRP A 276 1.62 -1.25 1.58
CA TRP A 276 2.67 -1.95 2.34
C TRP A 276 2.41 -1.92 3.85
N ILE A 277 1.91 -0.79 4.36
CA ILE A 277 1.51 -0.60 5.76
C ILE A 277 -0.02 -0.65 5.82
N LYS A 278 -0.56 -1.25 6.89
CA LYS A 278 -2.00 -1.25 7.13
C LYS A 278 -2.55 0.15 7.07
N TYR A 279 -3.66 0.29 6.36
CA TYR A 279 -4.27 1.57 6.10
C TYR A 279 -5.78 1.46 6.14
N PHE A 280 -6.43 2.40 6.81
CA PHE A 280 -7.88 2.55 6.76
C PHE A 280 -8.27 3.98 6.43
N CYS A 281 -9.40 4.14 5.74
CA CYS A 281 -9.91 5.41 5.28
C CYS A 281 -11.26 5.71 5.94
N ASN A 282 -11.35 6.78 6.73
CA ASN A 282 -12.61 7.25 7.28
C ASN A 282 -13.41 8.06 6.26
N SER A 283 -14.73 7.91 6.22
CA SER A 283 -15.65 8.74 5.44
C SER A 283 -17.00 8.87 6.15
N THR A 284 -17.77 9.89 5.80
CA THR A 284 -19.13 10.07 6.31
C THR A 284 -20.12 9.57 5.28
N ASN A 285 -20.93 8.58 5.64
CA ASN A 285 -22.07 8.16 4.84
C ASN A 285 -23.25 9.10 5.12
N ILE A 286 -23.56 10.01 4.18
CA ILE A 286 -24.62 11.00 4.37
C ILE A 286 -26.02 10.39 4.28
N THR A 287 -26.17 9.28 3.56
CA THR A 287 -27.47 8.60 3.43
C THR A 287 -27.95 8.07 4.78
N ASN A 288 -27.04 7.45 5.55
CA ASN A 288 -27.35 6.88 6.86
C ASN A 288 -26.89 7.76 8.04
N SER A 289 -26.19 8.85 7.77
CA SER A 289 -25.53 9.70 8.78
C SER A 289 -24.59 8.92 9.71
N THR A 290 -23.89 7.93 9.17
CA THR A 290 -22.97 7.05 9.91
C THR A 290 -21.52 7.19 9.45
N MET A 291 -20.59 6.91 10.35
CA MET A 291 -19.17 6.79 10.02
C MET A 291 -18.94 5.48 9.27
N GLU A 292 -18.22 5.53 8.15
CA GLU A 292 -17.90 4.35 7.34
C GLU A 292 -16.39 4.27 7.11
N ILE A 293 -15.80 3.16 7.56
CA ILE A 293 -14.36 2.88 7.46
C ILE A 293 -14.10 1.94 6.30
N HIS A 294 -13.17 2.33 5.44
CA HIS A 294 -12.80 1.60 4.23
C HIS A 294 -11.40 1.02 4.36
N GLU A 295 -11.31 -0.31 4.20
CA GLU A 295 -10.06 -1.07 4.20
C GLU A 295 -9.78 -1.77 2.86
N ARG A 296 -10.79 -1.85 1.98
CA ARG A 296 -10.72 -2.64 0.75
C ARG A 296 -11.26 -1.87 -0.44
N GLY A 297 -10.65 -2.10 -1.61
CA GLY A 297 -11.00 -1.51 -2.90
C GLY A 297 -10.15 -0.29 -3.27
N TYR A 298 -10.48 0.35 -4.40
CA TYR A 298 -9.64 1.40 -4.98
C TYR A 298 -9.35 2.56 -4.03
N ALA A 299 -8.07 2.74 -3.71
CA ALA A 299 -7.63 3.75 -2.75
C ALA A 299 -7.99 5.18 -3.20
N TRP A 300 -7.82 5.49 -4.49
CA TRP A 300 -8.15 6.82 -5.01
C TRP A 300 -9.63 7.19 -4.80
N ARG A 301 -10.53 6.20 -4.83
CA ARG A 301 -11.97 6.41 -4.68
C ARG A 301 -12.29 6.80 -3.24
N PHE A 302 -11.82 6.02 -2.27
CA PHE A 302 -12.14 6.28 -0.86
C PHE A 302 -11.40 7.49 -0.31
N ILE A 303 -10.14 7.70 -0.71
CA ILE A 303 -9.40 8.93 -0.37
C ILE A 303 -10.15 10.15 -0.92
N ARG A 304 -10.65 10.09 -2.17
CA ARG A 304 -11.45 11.19 -2.71
C ARG A 304 -12.77 11.37 -1.97
N ALA A 305 -13.45 10.29 -1.59
CA ALA A 305 -14.71 10.36 -0.85
C ALA A 305 -14.50 11.09 0.49
N SER A 306 -13.42 10.73 1.20
CA SER A 306 -13.02 11.40 2.44
C SER A 306 -12.55 12.84 2.24
N MET A 307 -12.25 13.27 1.02
CA MET A 307 -11.91 14.67 0.70
C MET A 307 -13.08 15.45 0.06
N SER A 308 -14.28 14.85 -0.04
CA SER A 308 -15.45 15.49 -0.64
C SER A 308 -16.17 16.37 0.38
N LEU A 309 -15.86 17.67 0.35
CA LEU A 309 -16.59 18.68 1.12
C LEU A 309 -17.96 18.96 0.51
N ALA A 310 -19.01 18.97 1.34
CA ALA A 310 -20.37 19.28 0.94
C ALA A 310 -20.44 20.67 0.30
N GLY A 311 -21.19 20.79 -0.79
CA GLY A 311 -21.30 22.02 -1.58
C GLY A 311 -20.14 22.27 -2.55
N LEU A 312 -18.94 21.73 -2.29
CA LEU A 312 -17.77 21.91 -3.16
C LEU A 312 -17.64 20.79 -4.20
N LEU A 313 -17.68 19.53 -3.76
CA LEU A 313 -17.46 18.35 -4.58
C LEU A 313 -18.64 17.37 -4.50
N PRO A 314 -18.93 16.64 -5.58
CA PRO A 314 -20.00 15.64 -5.53
C PRO A 314 -19.66 14.50 -4.56
N PRO A 315 -20.66 13.99 -3.81
CA PRO A 315 -20.46 12.78 -3.03
C PRO A 315 -20.08 11.61 -3.93
N ILE A 316 -19.34 10.64 -3.38
CA ILE A 316 -19.10 9.37 -4.06
C ILE A 316 -20.25 8.42 -3.74
N ALA A 317 -20.86 7.85 -4.77
CA ALA A 317 -21.78 6.74 -4.59
C ALA A 317 -20.99 5.42 -4.41
N PHE A 318 -21.25 4.70 -3.32
CA PHE A 318 -20.72 3.37 -3.05
C PHE A 318 -21.81 2.51 -2.41
N ASN A 319 -22.06 1.32 -2.97
CA ASN A 319 -23.09 0.38 -2.48
C ASN A 319 -24.48 1.02 -2.25
N GLY A 320 -24.89 1.95 -3.12
CA GLY A 320 -26.17 2.66 -2.99
C GLY A 320 -26.20 3.78 -1.94
N SER A 321 -25.12 3.98 -1.20
CA SER A 321 -24.95 5.09 -0.25
C SER A 321 -24.11 6.22 -0.84
N MET A 322 -24.26 7.42 -0.30
CA MET A 322 -23.45 8.59 -0.66
C MET A 322 -22.41 8.86 0.42
N LEU A 323 -21.14 9.01 0.00
CA LEU A 323 -19.99 9.25 0.85
C LEU A 323 -19.47 10.68 0.70
N LEU A 324 -19.18 11.30 1.83
CA LEU A 324 -18.58 12.63 1.99
C LEU A 324 -17.35 12.58 2.91
N ASP A 325 -16.75 13.75 3.13
CA ASP A 325 -15.60 13.93 4.03
C ASP A 325 -15.86 13.28 5.40
N GLY A 326 -14.89 12.49 5.89
CA GLY A 326 -14.98 11.85 7.21
C GLY A 326 -15.01 12.87 8.35
N GLY A 327 -14.56 14.10 8.09
CA GLY A 327 -14.41 15.14 9.10
C GLY A 327 -15.72 15.66 9.66
N TYR A 328 -16.86 15.39 9.00
CA TYR A 328 -18.19 15.73 9.54
C TYR A 328 -18.55 14.93 10.78
N LEU A 329 -18.08 13.68 10.90
CA LEU A 329 -18.34 12.83 12.06
C LEU A 329 -17.10 12.68 12.94
N ASP A 330 -15.95 12.37 12.34
CA ASP A 330 -14.71 12.17 13.08
C ASP A 330 -13.51 12.63 12.25
N ASN A 331 -13.04 13.85 12.52
CA ASN A 331 -11.87 14.41 11.82
C ASN A 331 -10.56 13.73 12.23
N LEU A 332 -10.51 13.04 13.38
CA LEU A 332 -9.29 12.45 13.93
C LEU A 332 -9.64 11.09 14.56
N PRO A 333 -9.72 10.01 13.74
CA PRO A 333 -10.25 8.71 14.15
C PRO A 333 -9.30 7.90 15.05
N VAL A 334 -9.02 8.44 16.23
CA VAL A 334 -8.17 7.84 17.28
C VAL A 334 -8.86 6.62 17.87
N MET A 335 -10.19 6.68 18.02
CA MET A 335 -10.92 5.59 18.65
C MET A 335 -10.96 4.35 17.75
N GLU A 336 -11.14 4.56 16.45
CA GLU A 336 -11.02 3.49 15.46
C GLU A 336 -9.61 2.87 15.46
N MET A 337 -8.56 3.70 15.55
CA MET A 337 -7.18 3.20 15.65
C MET A 337 -6.95 2.34 16.92
N LYS A 338 -7.53 2.74 18.06
CA LYS A 338 -7.47 1.94 19.30
C LYS A 338 -8.22 0.61 19.17
N ASN A 339 -9.40 0.62 18.55
CA ASN A 339 -10.18 -0.60 18.31
C ASN A 339 -9.41 -1.63 17.46
N ARG A 340 -8.48 -1.17 16.63
CA ARG A 340 -7.60 -2.00 15.80
C ARG A 340 -6.40 -2.59 16.55
N GLY A 341 -6.28 -2.35 17.86
CA GLY A 341 -5.21 -2.90 18.69
C GLY A 341 -3.91 -2.10 18.66
N ALA A 342 -3.93 -0.83 18.21
CA ALA A 342 -2.78 0.05 18.39
C ALA A 342 -2.64 0.44 19.86
N LYS A 343 -1.51 0.10 20.49
CA LYS A 343 -1.23 0.45 21.89
C LYS A 343 -0.82 1.92 22.02
N TYR A 344 0.06 2.37 21.13
CA TYR A 344 0.48 3.77 21.05
C TYR A 344 -0.17 4.41 19.83
N VAL A 345 -0.85 5.54 20.02
CA VAL A 345 -1.46 6.28 18.92
C VAL A 345 -0.85 7.67 18.87
N ILE A 346 -0.23 7.99 17.73
CA ILE A 346 0.25 9.32 17.39
C ILE A 346 -0.83 9.96 16.55
N ALA A 347 -1.53 10.94 17.11
CA ALA A 347 -2.60 11.65 16.43
C ALA A 347 -2.13 13.06 16.05
N VAL A 348 -2.31 13.43 14.79
CA VAL A 348 -1.87 14.71 14.24
C VAL A 348 -3.08 15.53 13.83
N ASP A 349 -3.35 16.58 14.60
CA ASP A 349 -4.34 17.58 14.25
C ASP A 349 -3.66 18.79 13.60
N VAL A 350 -4.20 19.24 12.47
CA VAL A 350 -3.69 20.39 11.69
C VAL A 350 -4.63 21.59 11.77
N GLY A 351 -5.67 21.53 12.60
CA GLY A 351 -6.65 22.57 12.83
C GLY A 351 -7.68 22.63 11.68
N SER A 352 -8.90 22.19 11.99
CA SER A 352 -10.09 22.18 11.12
C SER A 352 -10.48 23.56 10.62
#